data_AF-A0A968I3Z7-F1
#
_entry.id   AF-A0A968I3Z7-F1
#
_cell.length_a   1.000
_cell.length_b   1.000
_cell.length_c   1.000
_cell.angle_alpha   90.00
_cell.angle_beta   90.00
_cell.angle_gamma   90.00
#
_symmetry.space_group_name_H-M   'P 1'
#
loop_
_entity.id
_entity.type
_entity.pdbx_description
1 polymer ?
#
loop_
_entity_poly.entity_id
_entity_poly.type
_entity_poly.pdbx_seq_one_letter_code
_entity_poly.pdbx_strand_id
1 'polypeptide(L)'
;MDAKTFKARLDRLAQPFRVAPKNATIVFAGGKYVVRSDSSGRDLNFDAAVREFQANPNLTALSLTVTEIPAATRRADLEPLASDANAVLRPLALQYTPLGTTKNFTRTLNTTEVANLFFIGRDGLRVDTKAVSDILRRVAAAYDQEPLNARYERAGSGLNTRSSRDGYKLDLTVAQKLLSEEVLRPDAISVVLPVIVSKPQILDSALPQTRDLQVLASATTRYGGSSRERVTNAAIAARKLDGYVVPAGDEFSFNEAVGPIEESTGFVAGLVISGGRTVKGVGGGVCQASTTTFNALYKAGLPVTERNQHSSPRALLRRRVRTGRRCVLRCAGLAFPQRHPRTDSRARLECRCEHDRAGVRHQRRTQGQHFQDPRAVHHARATTSV
;
A
#
# COMPACT_ATOMS: atom_id res chain seq x y z
N MET A 1 3.11 -41.20 -66.83
CA MET A 1 3.18 -40.17 -65.75
C MET A 1 4.17 -40.65 -64.72
N ASP A 2 5.15 -39.85 -64.34
CA ASP A 2 6.13 -40.24 -63.31
C ASP A 2 5.49 -40.23 -61.90
N ALA A 3 6.12 -40.93 -60.94
CA ALA A 3 5.61 -41.13 -59.60
C ALA A 3 5.41 -39.83 -58.81
N LYS A 4 6.27 -38.83 -59.05
CA LYS A 4 6.23 -37.54 -58.35
C LYS A 4 5.05 -36.71 -58.83
N THR A 5 4.84 -36.66 -60.15
CA THR A 5 3.68 -36.02 -60.78
C THR A 5 2.38 -36.70 -60.37
N PHE A 6 2.38 -38.03 -60.25
CA PHE A 6 1.22 -38.77 -59.77
C PHE A 6 0.88 -38.48 -58.30
N LYS A 7 1.88 -38.53 -57.41
CA LYS A 7 1.72 -38.22 -55.99
C LYS A 7 1.22 -36.77 -55.79
N ALA A 8 1.79 -35.81 -56.51
CA ALA A 8 1.33 -34.42 -56.46
C ALA A 8 -0.13 -34.25 -56.93
N ARG A 9 -0.57 -35.04 -57.92
CA ARG A 9 -1.96 -35.05 -58.36
C ARG A 9 -2.89 -35.67 -57.31
N LEU A 10 -2.49 -36.78 -56.69
CA LEU A 10 -3.22 -37.38 -55.57
C LEU A 10 -3.33 -36.43 -54.37
N ASP A 11 -2.23 -35.76 -54.01
CA ASP A 11 -2.19 -34.74 -52.96
C ASP A 11 -3.22 -33.62 -53.21
N ARG A 12 -3.34 -33.15 -54.46
CA ARG A 12 -4.31 -32.11 -54.83
C ARG A 12 -5.75 -32.62 -54.73
N LEU A 13 -6.00 -33.84 -55.18
CA LEU A 13 -7.33 -34.48 -55.10
C LEU A 13 -7.74 -34.82 -53.66
N ALA A 14 -6.77 -35.03 -52.77
CA ALA A 14 -6.99 -35.35 -51.38
C ALA A 14 -7.31 -34.15 -50.48
N GLN A 15 -7.03 -32.92 -50.92
CA GLN A 15 -7.25 -31.70 -50.13
C GLN A 15 -8.65 -31.61 -49.50
N PRO A 16 -9.76 -31.92 -50.19
CA PRO A 16 -11.10 -31.87 -49.60
C PRO A 16 -11.34 -32.94 -48.52
N PHE A 17 -10.54 -34.01 -48.49
CA PHE A 17 -10.67 -35.12 -47.55
C PHE A 17 -9.82 -34.93 -46.29
N ARG A 18 -8.83 -34.04 -46.34
CA ARG A 18 -7.96 -33.69 -45.22
C ARG A 18 -8.73 -32.94 -44.14
N VAL A 19 -8.66 -33.45 -42.92
CA VAL A 19 -9.19 -32.78 -41.74
C VAL A 19 -8.06 -32.65 -40.74
N ALA A 20 -7.75 -31.42 -40.34
CA ALA A 20 -6.77 -31.19 -39.29
C ALA A 20 -7.31 -31.68 -37.94
N PRO A 21 -6.47 -32.30 -37.09
CA PRO A 21 -6.88 -32.63 -35.72
C PRO A 21 -7.19 -31.38 -34.92
N LYS A 22 -8.06 -31.50 -33.92
CA LYS A 22 -8.35 -30.45 -32.94
C LYS A 22 -7.92 -30.92 -31.57
N ASN A 23 -7.13 -30.10 -30.87
CA ASN A 23 -6.65 -30.42 -29.53
C ASN A 23 -7.75 -30.24 -28.49
N ALA A 24 -7.69 -31.08 -27.46
CA ALA A 24 -8.48 -30.90 -26.26
C ALA A 24 -8.03 -29.63 -25.51
N THR A 25 -8.94 -28.99 -24.79
CA THR A 25 -8.65 -27.79 -23.99
C THR A 25 -9.38 -27.82 -22.66
N ILE A 26 -8.76 -27.32 -21.59
CA ILE A 26 -9.44 -27.10 -20.32
C ILE A 26 -10.06 -25.71 -20.32
N VAL A 27 -11.33 -25.61 -19.94
CA VAL A 27 -12.04 -24.34 -19.80
C VAL A 27 -12.74 -24.27 -18.45
N PHE A 28 -12.83 -23.07 -17.86
CA PHE A 28 -13.62 -22.85 -16.65
C PHE A 28 -15.06 -22.49 -17.05
N ALA A 29 -16.02 -23.36 -16.75
CA ALA A 29 -17.43 -23.20 -17.12
C ALA A 29 -18.35 -23.73 -16.02
N GLY A 30 -19.38 -22.97 -15.66
CA GLY A 30 -20.31 -23.36 -14.61
C GLY A 30 -19.67 -23.54 -13.22
N GLY A 31 -18.61 -22.78 -12.92
CA GLY A 31 -17.91 -22.82 -11.63
C GLY A 31 -16.91 -23.96 -11.46
N LYS A 32 -16.57 -24.68 -12.53
CA LYS A 32 -15.61 -25.79 -12.53
C LYS A 32 -14.79 -25.83 -13.82
N TYR A 33 -13.64 -26.51 -13.78
CA TYR A 33 -12.84 -26.81 -14.95
C TYR A 33 -13.41 -28.04 -15.67
N VAL A 34 -13.62 -27.92 -16.98
CA VAL A 34 -14.11 -28.98 -17.85
C VAL A 34 -13.21 -29.13 -19.07
N VAL A 35 -13.00 -30.36 -19.51
CA VAL A 35 -12.21 -30.66 -20.72
C VAL A 35 -13.13 -30.66 -21.94
N ARG A 36 -12.86 -29.77 -22.88
CA ARG A 36 -13.41 -29.86 -24.24
C ARG A 36 -12.64 -30.91 -25.01
N SER A 37 -13.37 -31.86 -25.62
CA SER A 37 -12.79 -33.01 -26.30
C SER A 37 -11.96 -32.62 -27.52
N ASP A 38 -10.89 -33.38 -27.75
CA ASP A 38 -10.17 -33.42 -29.00
C ASP A 38 -10.97 -34.16 -30.10
N SER A 39 -10.54 -33.97 -31.35
CA SER A 39 -10.99 -34.78 -32.48
C SER A 39 -9.80 -35.14 -33.35
N SER A 40 -9.64 -36.43 -33.67
CA SER A 40 -8.63 -36.89 -34.62
C SER A 40 -8.83 -36.23 -35.97
N GLY A 41 -7.71 -35.83 -36.58
CA GLY A 41 -7.66 -35.47 -37.97
C GLY A 41 -7.57 -36.71 -38.83
N ARG A 42 -7.61 -36.51 -40.14
CA ARG A 42 -7.40 -37.57 -41.12
C ARG A 42 -6.70 -37.04 -42.34
N ASP A 43 -5.86 -37.88 -42.92
CA ASP A 43 -5.25 -37.68 -44.22
C ASP A 43 -5.30 -39.00 -45.00
N LEU A 44 -5.00 -38.94 -46.29
CA LEU A 44 -4.91 -40.11 -47.15
C LEU A 44 -3.45 -40.52 -47.29
N ASN A 45 -3.16 -41.81 -47.07
CA ASN A 45 -1.86 -42.38 -47.35
C ASN A 45 -1.85 -42.93 -48.78
N PHE A 46 -0.95 -42.39 -49.60
CA PHE A 46 -0.80 -42.76 -51.01
C PHE A 46 0.28 -43.80 -51.25
N ASP A 47 1.07 -44.19 -50.26
CA ASP A 47 2.27 -44.99 -50.49
C ASP A 47 1.95 -46.34 -51.12
N ALA A 48 0.87 -46.99 -50.71
CA ALA A 48 0.39 -48.23 -51.33
C ALA A 48 -0.17 -47.99 -52.75
N ALA A 49 -1.01 -46.97 -52.92
CA ALA A 49 -1.64 -46.63 -54.20
C ALA A 49 -0.64 -46.20 -55.28
N VAL A 50 0.42 -45.48 -54.90
CA VAL A 50 1.52 -45.11 -55.80
C VAL A 50 2.27 -46.37 -56.25
N ARG A 51 2.60 -47.29 -55.34
CA ARG A 51 3.25 -48.56 -55.69
C ARG A 51 2.39 -49.42 -56.61
N GLU A 52 1.09 -49.52 -56.33
CA GLU A 52 0.12 -50.29 -57.11
C GLU A 52 -0.03 -49.75 -58.54
N PHE A 53 -0.18 -48.42 -58.67
CA PHE A 53 -0.26 -47.76 -59.98
C PHE A 53 1.02 -47.88 -60.80
N GLN A 54 2.20 -47.85 -60.16
CA GLN A 54 3.47 -48.09 -60.84
C GLN A 54 3.59 -49.51 -61.37
N ALA A 55 3.09 -50.50 -60.64
CA ALA A 55 3.10 -51.90 -61.05
C ALA A 55 2.07 -52.19 -62.16
N ASN A 56 0.93 -51.48 -62.16
CA ASN A 56 -0.10 -51.60 -63.20
C ASN A 56 -0.69 -50.23 -63.58
N PRO A 57 -0.15 -49.56 -64.61
CA PRO A 57 -0.61 -48.23 -65.02
C PRO A 57 -2.01 -48.17 -65.62
N ASN A 58 -2.61 -49.31 -65.97
CA ASN A 58 -3.93 -49.41 -66.59
C ASN A 58 -5.07 -49.52 -65.57
N LEU A 59 -4.77 -49.41 -64.27
CA LEU A 59 -5.77 -49.43 -63.20
C LEU A 59 -6.81 -48.32 -63.39
N THR A 60 -8.08 -48.70 -63.34
CA THR A 60 -9.22 -47.78 -63.41
C THR A 60 -9.75 -47.39 -62.02
N ALA A 61 -9.26 -48.04 -60.96
CA ALA A 61 -9.58 -47.76 -59.56
C ALA A 61 -8.35 -47.96 -58.68
N LEU A 62 -8.25 -47.16 -57.60
CA LEU A 62 -7.18 -47.24 -56.60
C LEU A 62 -7.78 -47.15 -55.20
N SER A 63 -7.34 -48.04 -54.32
CA SER A 63 -7.74 -48.00 -52.91
C SER A 63 -6.81 -47.09 -52.12
N LEU A 64 -7.37 -46.03 -51.54
CA LEU A 64 -6.64 -45.13 -50.65
C LEU A 64 -6.96 -45.48 -49.21
N THR A 65 -5.93 -45.64 -48.38
CA THR A 65 -6.10 -45.85 -46.95
C THR A 65 -6.14 -44.51 -46.23
N VAL A 66 -7.12 -44.33 -45.34
CA VAL A 66 -7.18 -43.18 -44.46
C VAL A 66 -6.21 -43.40 -43.29
N THR A 67 -5.32 -42.45 -43.07
CA THR A 67 -4.49 -42.38 -41.85
C THR A 67 -5.12 -41.39 -40.90
N GLU A 68 -5.42 -41.83 -39.68
CA GLU A 68 -5.82 -40.92 -38.62
C GLU A 68 -4.61 -40.18 -38.05
N ILE A 69 -4.77 -38.87 -37.88
CA ILE A 69 -3.77 -38.02 -37.25
C ILE A 69 -4.29 -37.69 -35.85
N PRO A 70 -3.70 -38.22 -34.78
CA PRO A 70 -4.16 -37.93 -33.44
C PRO A 70 -3.93 -36.46 -33.09
N ALA A 71 -4.80 -35.91 -32.24
CA ALA A 71 -4.55 -34.60 -31.64
C ALA A 71 -3.28 -34.62 -30.78
N ALA A 72 -2.57 -33.48 -30.75
CA ALA A 72 -1.35 -33.31 -29.96
C ALA A 72 -1.63 -33.28 -28.46
N THR A 73 -2.86 -32.97 -28.07
CA THR A 73 -3.31 -33.01 -26.67
C THR A 73 -4.67 -33.68 -26.65
N ARG A 74 -4.76 -34.82 -25.96
CA ARG A 74 -6.00 -35.59 -25.88
C ARG A 74 -6.74 -35.27 -24.60
N ARG A 75 -8.05 -35.51 -24.61
CA ARG A 75 -8.92 -35.34 -23.47
C ARG A 75 -8.45 -36.17 -22.27
N ALA A 76 -8.05 -37.42 -22.51
CA ALA A 76 -7.54 -38.31 -21.47
C ALA A 76 -6.31 -37.75 -20.73
N ASP A 77 -5.49 -36.93 -21.41
CA ASP A 77 -4.31 -36.30 -20.82
C ASP A 77 -4.69 -35.12 -19.92
N LEU A 78 -5.79 -34.43 -20.23
CA LEU A 78 -6.25 -33.22 -19.52
C LEU A 78 -7.28 -33.51 -18.42
N GLU A 79 -7.96 -34.66 -18.46
CA GLU A 79 -8.97 -35.05 -17.47
C GLU A 79 -8.42 -35.11 -16.04
N PRO A 80 -7.25 -35.73 -15.77
CA PRO A 80 -6.64 -35.72 -14.45
C PRO A 80 -6.35 -34.29 -13.96
N LEU A 81 -5.79 -33.44 -14.83
CA LEU A 81 -5.46 -32.04 -14.49
C LEU A 81 -6.73 -31.22 -14.16
N ALA A 82 -7.81 -31.40 -14.92
CA ALA A 82 -9.08 -30.76 -14.63
C ALA A 82 -9.71 -31.28 -13.33
N SER A 83 -9.55 -32.58 -13.04
CA SER A 83 -10.00 -33.19 -11.79
C SER A 83 -9.25 -32.60 -10.59
N ASP A 84 -7.92 -32.55 -10.65
CA ASP A 84 -7.07 -31.97 -9.60
C ASP A 84 -7.40 -30.48 -9.38
N ALA A 85 -7.59 -29.73 -10.46
CA ALA A 85 -8.00 -28.34 -10.39
C ALA A 85 -9.36 -28.17 -9.71
N ASN A 86 -10.31 -29.05 -9.98
CA ASN A 86 -11.64 -29.02 -9.35
C ASN A 86 -11.59 -29.43 -7.88
N ALA A 87 -10.69 -30.33 -7.48
CA ALA A 87 -10.53 -30.76 -6.10
C ALA A 87 -10.12 -29.60 -5.18
N VAL A 88 -9.40 -28.60 -5.70
CA VAL A 88 -9.01 -27.40 -4.95
C VAL A 88 -10.02 -26.25 -5.05
N LEU A 89 -11.15 -26.42 -5.77
CA LEU A 89 -12.21 -25.40 -5.83
C LEU A 89 -13.14 -25.52 -4.63
N ARG A 90 -12.93 -24.65 -3.65
CA ARG A 90 -13.73 -24.57 -2.42
C ARG A 90 -13.72 -23.16 -1.86
N PRO A 91 -14.69 -22.81 -0.99
CA PRO A 91 -14.55 -21.64 -0.14
C PRO A 91 -13.32 -21.79 0.77
N LEU A 92 -12.45 -20.77 0.79
CA LEU A 92 -11.24 -20.76 1.62
C LEU A 92 -11.25 -19.57 2.56
N ALA A 93 -11.34 -19.82 3.87
CA ALA A 93 -11.39 -18.76 4.88
C ALA A 93 -10.00 -18.22 5.21
N LEU A 94 -9.76 -16.94 4.95
CA LEU A 94 -8.56 -16.25 5.43
C LEU A 94 -8.86 -15.66 6.81
N GLN A 95 -8.20 -16.20 7.84
CA GLN A 95 -8.37 -15.76 9.21
C GLN A 95 -7.25 -14.79 9.58
N TYR A 96 -7.63 -13.60 10.03
CA TYR A 96 -6.73 -12.54 10.44
C TYR A 96 -7.01 -12.23 11.90
N THR A 97 -6.10 -12.62 12.78
CA THR A 97 -6.20 -12.36 14.22
C THR A 97 -5.03 -11.49 14.64
N PRO A 98 -5.26 -10.20 14.95
CA PRO A 98 -4.21 -9.36 15.48
C PRO A 98 -3.68 -9.94 16.80
N LEU A 99 -2.37 -10.11 16.86
CA LEU A 99 -1.70 -10.67 18.04
C LEU A 99 -2.02 -9.83 19.28
N GLY A 100 -2.35 -10.49 20.40
CA GLY A 100 -2.71 -9.81 21.65
C GLY A 100 -4.14 -9.27 21.70
N THR A 101 -4.99 -9.62 20.73
CA THR A 101 -6.42 -9.30 20.75
C THR A 101 -7.28 -10.56 20.68
N THR A 102 -8.54 -10.45 21.11
CA THR A 102 -9.57 -11.49 20.90
C THR A 102 -10.36 -11.30 19.61
N LYS A 103 -10.02 -10.26 18.82
CA LYS A 103 -10.74 -9.94 17.58
C LYS A 103 -10.24 -10.85 16.47
N ASN A 104 -11.12 -11.66 15.91
CA ASN A 104 -10.83 -12.46 14.74
C ASN A 104 -11.63 -11.91 13.55
N PHE A 105 -10.92 -11.57 12.48
CA PHE A 105 -11.51 -11.17 11.21
C PHE A 105 -11.41 -12.34 10.24
N THR A 106 -12.50 -12.63 9.54
CA THR A 106 -12.51 -13.69 8.53
C THR A 106 -12.94 -13.12 7.18
N ARG A 107 -12.14 -13.40 6.15
CA ARG A 107 -12.50 -13.15 4.75
C ARG A 107 -12.52 -14.47 4.00
N THR A 108 -13.69 -14.90 3.56
CA THR A 108 -13.84 -16.13 2.78
C THR A 108 -13.68 -15.84 1.29
N LEU A 109 -12.72 -16.49 0.66
CA LEU A 109 -12.61 -16.55 -0.80
C LEU A 109 -13.67 -17.50 -1.33
N ASN A 110 -14.43 -17.11 -2.35
CA ASN A 110 -15.31 -18.05 -3.05
C ASN A 110 -14.51 -18.92 -4.05
N THR A 111 -15.18 -19.91 -4.65
CA THR A 111 -14.54 -20.85 -5.60
C THR A 111 -13.89 -20.16 -6.80
N THR A 112 -14.52 -19.12 -7.35
CA THR A 112 -13.96 -18.34 -8.46
C THR A 112 -12.72 -17.55 -8.03
N GLU A 113 -12.72 -16.96 -6.83
CA GLU A 113 -11.54 -16.29 -6.31
C GLU A 113 -10.38 -17.26 -6.09
N VAL A 114 -10.65 -18.48 -5.61
CA VAL A 114 -9.65 -19.55 -5.48
C VAL A 114 -9.15 -20.01 -6.85
N ALA A 115 -10.04 -20.17 -7.83
CA ALA A 115 -9.68 -20.51 -9.21
C ALA A 115 -8.71 -19.49 -9.84
N ASN A 116 -8.80 -18.22 -9.44
CA ASN A 116 -7.91 -17.16 -9.89
C ASN A 116 -6.54 -17.16 -9.19
N LEU A 117 -6.31 -18.02 -8.19
CA LEU A 117 -5.04 -18.09 -7.46
C LEU A 117 -4.06 -19.12 -8.01
N PHE A 118 -4.44 -19.87 -9.04
CA PHE A 118 -3.57 -20.85 -9.68
C PHE A 118 -3.86 -20.98 -11.17
N PHE A 119 -2.93 -21.57 -11.88
CA PHE A 119 -3.06 -21.95 -13.28
C PHE A 119 -2.89 -23.46 -13.43
N ILE A 120 -3.53 -24.01 -14.45
CA ILE A 120 -3.35 -25.41 -14.85
C ILE A 120 -2.23 -25.43 -15.90
N GLY A 121 -1.05 -25.92 -15.51
CA GLY A 121 0.06 -26.15 -16.42
C GLY A 121 0.03 -27.54 -17.03
N ARG A 122 0.97 -27.82 -17.94
CA ARG A 122 1.14 -29.16 -18.52
C ARG A 122 1.51 -30.24 -17.49
N ASP A 123 2.21 -29.85 -16.43
CA ASP A 123 2.75 -30.77 -15.42
C ASP A 123 2.00 -30.68 -14.07
N GLY A 124 0.81 -30.06 -14.05
CA GLY A 124 0.01 -29.88 -12.83
C GLY A 124 -0.36 -28.43 -12.52
N LEU A 125 -0.92 -28.24 -11.32
CA LEU A 125 -1.34 -26.93 -10.83
C LEU A 125 -0.13 -26.10 -10.39
N ARG A 126 -0.17 -24.80 -10.71
CA ARG A 126 0.86 -23.83 -10.30
C ARG A 126 0.22 -22.60 -9.70
N VAL A 127 0.70 -22.17 -8.54
CA VAL A 127 0.19 -20.98 -7.87
C VAL A 127 0.47 -19.72 -8.69
N ASP A 128 -0.52 -18.85 -8.84
CA ASP A 128 -0.32 -17.47 -9.28
C ASP A 128 0.14 -16.64 -8.08
N THR A 129 1.46 -16.52 -7.92
CA THR A 129 2.07 -15.77 -6.84
C THR A 129 1.67 -14.30 -6.85
N LYS A 130 1.38 -13.73 -8.02
CA LYS A 130 0.92 -12.35 -8.14
C LYS A 130 -0.51 -12.22 -7.63
N ALA A 131 -1.42 -13.09 -8.05
CA ALA A 131 -2.80 -13.06 -7.58
C ALA A 131 -2.90 -13.29 -6.05
N VAL A 132 -2.10 -14.21 -5.51
CA VAL A 132 -1.97 -14.43 -4.06
C VAL A 132 -1.53 -13.14 -3.35
N SER A 133 -0.45 -12.52 -3.83
CA SER A 133 0.08 -11.29 -3.27
C SER A 133 -0.93 -10.13 -3.34
N ASP A 134 -1.69 -10.03 -4.42
CA ASP A 134 -2.73 -9.00 -4.60
C ASP A 134 -3.92 -9.20 -3.64
N ILE A 135 -4.35 -10.45 -3.38
CA ILE A 135 -5.37 -10.74 -2.36
C ILE A 135 -4.87 -10.37 -0.97
N LEU A 136 -3.65 -10.77 -0.61
CA LEU A 136 -3.08 -10.49 0.72
C LEU A 136 -2.92 -9.00 0.95
N ARG A 137 -2.51 -8.22 -0.06
CA ARG A 137 -2.49 -6.75 0.00
C ARG A 137 -3.86 -6.14 0.27
N ARG A 138 -4.93 -6.68 -0.34
CA ARG A 138 -6.31 -6.22 -0.06
C ARG A 138 -6.75 -6.54 1.36
N VAL A 139 -6.37 -7.71 1.88
CA VAL A 139 -6.63 -8.10 3.28
C VAL A 139 -5.88 -7.17 4.24
N ALA A 140 -4.57 -6.95 4.00
CA ALA A 140 -3.76 -6.03 4.78
C ALA A 140 -4.35 -4.60 4.77
N ALA A 141 -4.71 -4.07 3.60
CA ALA A 141 -5.31 -2.74 3.49
C ALA A 141 -6.65 -2.60 4.25
N ALA A 142 -7.41 -3.69 4.40
CA ALA A 142 -8.68 -3.69 5.11
C ALA A 142 -8.53 -3.77 6.64
N TYR A 143 -7.47 -4.44 7.13
CA TYR A 143 -7.38 -4.82 8.55
C TYR A 143 -6.14 -4.32 9.28
N ASP A 144 -5.03 -4.00 8.59
CA ASP A 144 -3.83 -3.48 9.22
C ASP A 144 -4.11 -2.16 9.94
N GLN A 145 -3.47 -1.97 11.09
CA GLN A 145 -3.59 -0.77 11.89
C GLN A 145 -2.22 -0.22 12.27
N GLU A 146 -2.01 1.07 12.03
CA GLU A 146 -0.82 1.76 12.51
C GLU A 146 -0.87 1.91 14.04
N PRO A 147 0.29 1.88 14.71
CA PRO A 147 0.36 2.12 16.13
C PRO A 147 0.01 3.59 16.43
N LEU A 148 -0.55 3.82 17.61
CA LEU A 148 -0.86 5.16 18.09
C LEU A 148 0.05 5.50 19.26
N ASN A 149 0.85 6.55 19.10
CA ASN A 149 1.68 7.09 20.16
C ASN A 149 0.84 7.65 21.32
N ALA A 150 1.34 7.49 22.55
CA ALA A 150 0.84 8.23 23.68
C ALA A 150 1.06 9.73 23.46
N ARG A 151 0.07 10.53 23.82
CA ARG A 151 0.12 12.01 23.71
C ARG A 151 -0.69 12.62 24.83
N TYR A 152 -0.60 13.93 24.99
CA TYR A 152 -1.52 14.64 25.88
C TYR A 152 -2.78 15.05 25.11
N GLU A 153 -3.90 15.09 25.82
CA GLU A 153 -5.17 15.64 25.35
C GLU A 153 -5.71 16.64 26.36
N ARG A 154 -6.41 17.65 25.87
CA ARG A 154 -6.92 18.72 26.72
C ARG A 154 -8.11 18.22 27.54
N ALA A 155 -8.05 18.40 28.85
CA ALA A 155 -9.12 18.07 29.78
C ALA A 155 -9.45 19.30 30.64
N GLY A 156 -10.46 20.07 30.21
CA GLY A 156 -10.79 21.37 30.81
C GLY A 156 -9.60 22.34 30.73
N SER A 157 -9.11 22.80 31.88
CA SER A 157 -7.90 23.63 32.00
C SER A 157 -6.59 22.83 32.03
N GLY A 158 -6.66 21.50 32.20
CA GLY A 158 -5.50 20.61 32.35
C GLY A 158 -5.19 19.77 31.10
N LEU A 159 -4.25 18.84 31.26
CA LEU A 159 -3.91 17.80 30.30
C LEU A 159 -4.15 16.43 30.92
N ASN A 160 -4.77 15.54 30.15
CA ASN A 160 -4.80 14.11 30.43
C ASN A 160 -3.89 13.39 29.43
N THR A 161 -3.42 12.20 29.81
CA THR A 161 -2.73 11.31 28.88
C THR A 161 -3.75 10.57 28.05
N ARG A 162 -3.57 10.60 26.73
CA ARG A 162 -4.18 9.65 25.82
C ARG A 162 -3.22 8.50 25.62
N SER A 163 -3.65 7.31 26.01
CA SER A 163 -2.79 6.13 26.02
C SER A 163 -2.33 5.72 24.62
N SER A 164 -1.13 5.17 24.60
CA SER A 164 -0.58 4.53 23.41
C SER A 164 -1.35 3.25 23.09
N ARG A 165 -1.33 2.86 21.83
CA ARG A 165 -1.92 1.61 21.35
C ARG A 165 -1.01 0.95 20.34
N ASP A 166 -0.79 -0.34 20.51
CA ASP A 166 -0.11 -1.14 19.51
C ASP A 166 -0.88 -1.13 18.19
N GLY A 167 -0.11 -1.10 17.11
CA GLY A 167 -0.58 -1.40 15.77
C GLY A 167 -0.26 -2.86 15.43
N TYR A 168 -0.70 -3.26 14.25
CA TYR A 168 -0.48 -4.60 13.74
C TYR A 168 -0.58 -4.60 12.22
N LYS A 169 0.26 -5.42 11.59
CA LYS A 169 0.33 -5.54 10.13
C LYS A 169 0.45 -6.99 9.71
N LEU A 170 -0.18 -7.35 8.58
CA LEU A 170 0.00 -8.66 7.99
C LEU A 170 1.48 -8.93 7.71
N ASP A 171 2.00 -10.07 8.14
CA ASP A 171 3.29 -10.55 7.66
C ASP A 171 3.12 -11.06 6.22
N LEU A 172 3.25 -10.15 5.25
CA LEU A 172 3.03 -10.47 3.84
C LEU A 172 3.95 -11.58 3.34
N THR A 173 5.18 -11.67 3.85
CA THR A 173 6.15 -12.67 3.42
C THR A 173 5.73 -14.06 3.88
N VAL A 174 5.41 -14.22 5.16
CA VAL A 174 4.99 -15.53 5.69
C VAL A 174 3.58 -15.88 5.20
N ALA A 175 2.66 -14.92 5.15
CA ALA A 175 1.31 -15.11 4.63
C ALA A 175 1.30 -15.57 3.16
N GLN A 176 2.19 -15.02 2.32
CA GLN A 176 2.30 -15.43 0.92
C GLN A 176 2.73 -16.89 0.79
N LYS A 177 3.70 -17.33 1.61
CA LYS A 177 4.13 -18.72 1.63
C LYS A 177 2.97 -19.64 2.05
N LEU A 178 2.33 -19.35 3.18
CA LEU A 178 1.24 -20.16 3.72
C LEU A 178 0.07 -20.25 2.75
N LEU A 179 -0.41 -19.12 2.21
CA LEU A 179 -1.54 -19.16 1.28
C LEU A 179 -1.20 -19.87 -0.03
N SER A 180 0.05 -19.78 -0.52
CA SER A 180 0.48 -20.51 -1.72
C SER A 180 0.51 -22.02 -1.49
N GLU A 181 0.91 -22.47 -0.30
CA GLU A 181 0.90 -23.90 0.06
C GLU A 181 -0.53 -24.41 0.24
N GLU A 182 -1.36 -23.67 0.98
CA GLU A 182 -2.72 -24.09 1.30
C GLU A 182 -3.69 -23.96 0.12
N VAL A 183 -3.46 -23.08 -0.87
CA VAL A 183 -4.40 -22.92 -1.99
C VAL A 183 -4.50 -24.18 -2.86
N LEU A 184 -3.42 -24.95 -2.97
CA LEU A 184 -3.37 -26.20 -3.75
C LEU A 184 -3.75 -27.44 -2.94
N ARG A 185 -4.10 -27.28 -1.66
CA ARG A 185 -4.54 -28.36 -0.77
C ARG A 185 -6.06 -28.50 -0.80
N PRO A 186 -6.63 -29.62 -1.28
CA PRO A 186 -8.08 -29.83 -1.32
C PRO A 186 -8.74 -29.80 0.06
N ASP A 187 -8.04 -30.26 1.09
CA ASP A 187 -8.50 -30.37 2.48
C ASP A 187 -8.42 -29.04 3.26
N ALA A 188 -7.68 -28.06 2.74
CA ALA A 188 -7.54 -26.76 3.37
C ALA A 188 -8.83 -25.93 3.24
N ILE A 189 -9.51 -25.71 4.36
CA ILE A 189 -10.73 -24.88 4.45
C ILE A 189 -10.47 -23.48 5.04
N SER A 190 -9.31 -23.29 5.69
CA SER A 190 -8.93 -22.00 6.27
C SER A 190 -7.42 -21.83 6.35
N VAL A 191 -6.95 -20.59 6.23
CA VAL A 191 -5.55 -20.20 6.42
C VAL A 191 -5.48 -19.14 7.51
N VAL A 192 -4.71 -19.40 8.56
CA VAL A 192 -4.41 -18.40 9.60
C VAL A 192 -3.28 -17.52 9.10
N LEU A 193 -3.57 -16.24 8.92
CA LEU A 193 -2.63 -15.27 8.41
C LEU A 193 -1.80 -14.67 9.55
N PRO A 194 -0.45 -14.76 9.47
CA PRO A 194 0.45 -14.26 10.50
C PRO A 194 0.49 -12.73 10.53
N VAL A 195 0.58 -12.17 11.74
CA VAL A 195 0.55 -10.73 11.97
C VAL A 195 1.77 -10.30 12.79
N ILE A 196 2.38 -9.18 12.41
CA ILE A 196 3.47 -8.52 13.13
C ILE A 196 2.88 -7.38 13.95
N VAL A 197 3.18 -7.33 15.24
CA VAL A 197 2.83 -6.20 16.11
C VAL A 197 3.80 -5.06 15.88
N SER A 198 3.26 -3.87 15.60
CA SER A 198 4.04 -2.64 15.56
C SER A 198 3.82 -1.88 16.86
N LYS A 199 4.90 -1.64 17.61
CA LYS A 199 4.83 -0.88 18.86
C LYS A 199 4.79 0.63 18.58
N PRO A 200 4.06 1.42 19.38
CA PRO A 200 4.14 2.87 19.32
C PRO A 200 5.55 3.34 19.70
N GLN A 201 6.00 4.41 19.07
CA GLN A 201 7.28 5.05 19.38
C GLN A 201 7.28 5.70 20.78
N ILE A 202 6.11 6.14 21.23
CA ILE A 202 5.93 6.79 22.54
C ILE A 202 4.91 6.00 23.35
N LEU A 203 5.39 5.40 24.44
CA LEU A 203 4.58 4.72 25.43
C LEU A 203 4.11 5.70 26.53
N ASP A 204 3.04 5.32 27.23
CA ASP A 204 2.49 6.06 28.36
C ASP A 204 3.54 6.33 29.44
N SER A 205 4.35 5.31 29.76
CA SER A 205 5.45 5.39 30.73
C SER A 205 6.56 6.36 30.32
N ALA A 206 6.65 6.70 29.04
CA ALA A 206 7.60 7.66 28.53
C ALA A 206 7.10 9.11 28.68
N LEU A 207 5.83 9.36 29.00
CA LEU A 207 5.32 10.71 29.16
C LEU A 207 5.65 11.28 30.56
N PRO A 208 6.26 12.48 30.66
CA PRO A 208 6.45 13.13 31.96
C PRO A 208 5.11 13.48 32.61
N GLN A 209 5.10 13.68 33.93
CA GLN A 209 3.90 14.19 34.58
C GLN A 209 3.65 15.62 34.12
N THR A 210 2.37 15.95 33.88
CA THR A 210 1.98 17.25 33.31
C THR A 210 2.40 18.44 34.19
N ARG A 211 2.52 18.24 35.51
CA ARG A 211 3.01 19.22 36.49
C ARG A 211 4.51 19.54 36.37
N ASP A 212 5.29 18.68 35.73
CA ASP A 212 6.74 18.83 35.59
C ASP A 212 7.14 19.49 34.27
N LEU A 213 6.17 19.77 33.40
CA LEU A 213 6.36 20.47 32.14
C LEU A 213 6.60 21.97 32.35
N GLN A 214 7.62 22.50 31.69
CA GLN A 214 7.95 23.92 31.63
C GLN A 214 8.04 24.42 30.20
N VAL A 215 7.54 25.63 29.95
CA VAL A 215 7.64 26.28 28.64
C VAL A 215 9.10 26.64 28.36
N LEU A 216 9.67 26.06 27.30
CA LEU A 216 10.96 26.45 26.73
C LEU A 216 10.83 27.73 25.90
N ALA A 217 9.83 27.77 25.03
CA ALA A 217 9.52 28.93 24.21
C ALA A 217 8.08 28.89 23.70
N SER A 218 7.60 30.05 23.25
CA SER A 218 6.31 30.19 22.60
C SER A 218 6.39 31.09 21.36
N ALA A 219 5.43 30.90 20.47
CA ALA A 219 5.19 31.79 19.36
C ALA A 219 3.70 31.98 19.15
N THR A 220 3.34 33.20 18.76
CA THR A 220 1.98 33.58 18.45
C THR A 220 1.94 34.20 17.07
N THR A 221 0.97 33.79 16.25
CA THR A 221 0.68 34.46 14.97
C THR A 221 -0.78 34.86 14.93
N ARG A 222 -1.10 35.89 14.14
CA ARG A 222 -2.46 36.43 14.03
C ARG A 222 -3.04 36.12 12.65
N TYR A 223 -4.34 35.87 12.61
CA TYR A 223 -5.09 35.63 11.39
C TYR A 223 -6.49 36.27 11.43
N GLY A 224 -6.67 37.31 12.25
CA GLY A 224 -7.89 38.13 12.27
C GLY A 224 -8.22 38.68 10.88
N GLY A 225 -9.52 38.79 10.56
CA GLY A 225 -10.00 39.18 9.23
C GLY A 225 -9.83 38.11 8.13
N SER A 226 -9.33 36.92 8.45
CA SER A 226 -9.25 35.81 7.49
C SER A 226 -10.61 35.21 7.18
N SER A 227 -10.73 34.52 6.04
CA SER A 227 -11.92 33.75 5.70
C SER A 227 -12.22 32.67 6.75
N ARG A 228 -13.49 32.27 6.85
CA ARG A 228 -13.96 31.25 7.81
C ARG A 228 -13.24 29.92 7.61
N GLU A 229 -12.98 29.55 6.37
CA GLU A 229 -12.30 28.32 5.96
C GLU A 229 -10.86 28.33 6.46
N ARG A 230 -10.16 29.47 6.32
CA ARG A 230 -8.80 29.66 6.82
C ARG A 230 -8.72 29.54 8.33
N VAL A 231 -9.65 30.18 9.05
CA VAL A 231 -9.76 30.07 10.52
C VAL A 231 -10.00 28.63 10.94
N THR A 232 -10.91 27.94 10.27
CA THR A 232 -11.29 26.55 10.57
C THR A 232 -10.12 25.60 10.38
N ASN A 233 -9.44 25.67 9.24
CA ASN A 233 -8.29 24.81 8.93
C ASN A 233 -7.09 25.07 9.85
N ALA A 234 -6.81 26.34 10.19
CA ALA A 234 -5.76 26.67 11.15
C ALA A 234 -6.07 26.09 12.54
N ALA A 235 -7.33 26.15 12.98
CA ALA A 235 -7.77 25.57 14.25
C ALA A 235 -7.69 24.03 14.25
N ILE A 236 -8.04 23.37 13.14
CA ILE A 236 -7.90 21.91 13.00
C ILE A 236 -6.42 21.50 13.10
N ALA A 237 -5.54 22.15 12.35
CA ALA A 237 -4.11 21.86 12.40
C ALA A 237 -3.53 22.07 13.82
N ALA A 238 -3.93 23.15 14.51
CA ALA A 238 -3.52 23.39 15.88
C ALA A 238 -3.97 22.29 16.85
N ARG A 239 -5.23 21.83 16.76
CA ARG A 239 -5.74 20.74 17.60
C ARG A 239 -4.97 19.43 17.40
N LYS A 240 -4.55 19.12 16.17
CA LYS A 240 -3.74 17.93 15.89
C LYS A 240 -2.34 18.02 16.53
N LEU A 241 -1.78 19.22 16.60
CA LEU A 241 -0.49 19.49 17.25
C LEU A 241 -0.59 19.59 18.78
N ASP A 242 -1.76 19.93 19.33
CA ASP A 242 -1.94 20.18 20.75
C ASP A 242 -1.80 18.92 21.60
N GLY A 243 -0.74 18.85 22.40
CA GLY A 243 -0.36 17.69 23.19
C GLY A 243 0.54 16.69 22.44
N TYR A 244 0.99 17.01 21.23
CA TYR A 244 1.94 16.18 20.47
C TYR A 244 3.29 16.15 21.19
N VAL A 245 3.88 14.96 21.29
CA VAL A 245 5.16 14.74 22.00
C VAL A 245 6.23 14.39 20.98
N VAL A 246 7.32 15.15 20.99
CA VAL A 246 8.52 14.87 20.21
C VAL A 246 9.57 14.27 21.14
N PRO A 247 9.97 13.00 20.94
CA PRO A 247 11.00 12.37 21.77
C PRO A 247 12.34 13.10 21.68
N ALA A 248 13.17 13.00 22.72
CA ALA A 248 14.49 13.61 22.68
C ALA A 248 15.40 12.88 21.67
N GLY A 249 16.12 13.62 20.84
CA GLY A 249 16.98 13.08 19.80
C GLY A 249 16.27 12.88 18.46
N ASP A 250 14.93 12.76 18.49
CA ASP A 250 14.09 12.55 17.32
C ASP A 250 13.76 13.83 16.56
N GLU A 251 13.27 13.65 15.35
CA GLU A 251 12.88 14.71 14.43
C GLU A 251 11.36 14.95 14.47
N PHE A 252 10.98 16.20 14.72
CA PHE A 252 9.61 16.65 14.52
C PHE A 252 9.38 16.96 13.04
N SER A 253 8.34 16.36 12.45
CA SER A 253 7.83 16.71 11.13
C SER A 253 6.42 17.28 11.24
N PHE A 254 6.22 18.52 10.80
CA PHE A 254 4.90 19.16 10.87
C PHE A 254 3.82 18.38 10.11
N ASN A 255 4.15 17.86 8.92
CA ASN A 255 3.19 17.13 8.10
C ASN A 255 2.83 15.77 8.72
N GLU A 256 3.79 15.08 9.33
CA GLU A 256 3.51 13.82 10.03
C GLU A 256 2.65 14.07 11.27
N ALA A 257 2.92 15.13 12.02
CA ALA A 257 2.14 15.49 13.20
C ALA A 257 0.70 15.94 12.88
N VAL A 258 0.49 16.62 11.75
CA VAL A 258 -0.85 17.03 11.28
C VAL A 258 -1.58 15.90 10.52
N GLY A 259 -0.84 15.00 9.89
CA GLY A 259 -1.40 13.94 9.04
C GLY A 259 -2.00 14.47 7.73
N PRO A 260 -2.79 13.64 7.02
CA PRO A 260 -3.40 14.03 5.75
C PRO A 260 -4.28 15.29 5.89
N ILE A 261 -4.23 16.17 4.88
CA ILE A 261 -5.00 17.41 4.82
C ILE A 261 -6.13 17.22 3.81
N GLU A 262 -7.17 16.52 4.25
CA GLU A 262 -8.29 16.07 3.42
C GLU A 262 -9.63 16.30 4.13
N GLU A 263 -10.73 16.31 3.38
CA GLU A 263 -12.09 16.47 3.95
C GLU A 263 -12.44 15.34 4.93
N SER A 264 -12.01 14.11 4.63
CA SER A 264 -12.13 12.93 5.50
C SER A 264 -11.50 13.13 6.89
N THR A 265 -10.50 14.01 6.99
CA THR A 265 -9.78 14.34 8.23
C THR A 265 -10.27 15.64 8.86
N GLY A 266 -11.37 16.21 8.34
CA GLY A 266 -12.10 17.36 8.87
C GLY A 266 -11.66 18.71 8.29
N PHE A 267 -10.64 18.77 7.43
CA PHE A 267 -10.26 20.02 6.76
C PHE A 267 -11.31 20.44 5.73
N VAL A 268 -11.42 21.74 5.49
CA VAL A 268 -12.41 22.30 4.55
C VAL A 268 -11.70 22.96 3.36
N ALA A 269 -12.39 23.01 2.21
CA ALA A 269 -11.95 23.73 1.03
C ALA A 269 -11.79 25.24 1.33
N GLY A 270 -10.68 25.83 0.89
CA GLY A 270 -10.36 27.24 1.04
C GLY A 270 -9.33 27.68 0.00
N LEU A 271 -8.72 28.86 0.17
CA LEU A 271 -7.64 29.32 -0.71
C LEU A 271 -6.31 28.71 -0.27
N VAL A 272 -5.63 28.03 -1.19
CA VAL A 272 -4.29 27.44 -1.01
C VAL A 272 -3.32 28.03 -2.03
N ILE A 273 -2.03 28.01 -1.71
CA ILE A 273 -0.98 28.37 -2.67
C ILE A 273 -0.44 27.07 -3.27
N SER A 274 -0.58 26.91 -4.58
CA SER A 274 -0.09 25.75 -5.34
C SER A 274 0.56 26.23 -6.64
N GLY A 275 1.76 25.74 -6.95
CA GLY A 275 2.49 26.15 -8.16
C GLY A 275 2.71 27.67 -8.27
N GLY A 276 2.90 28.35 -7.13
CA GLY A 276 3.06 29.81 -7.08
C GLY A 276 1.77 30.62 -7.29
N ARG A 277 0.60 29.97 -7.39
CA ARG A 277 -0.70 30.63 -7.60
C ARG A 277 -1.66 30.34 -6.45
N THR A 278 -2.56 31.28 -6.18
CA THR A 278 -3.67 31.07 -5.24
C THR A 278 -4.81 30.36 -5.97
N VAL A 279 -5.13 29.15 -5.53
CA VAL A 279 -6.21 28.32 -6.09
C VAL A 279 -7.13 27.82 -4.97
N LYS A 280 -8.32 27.35 -5.32
CA LYS A 280 -9.19 26.67 -4.35
C LYS A 280 -8.64 25.26 -4.09
N GLY A 281 -8.55 24.86 -2.83
CA GLY A 281 -8.10 23.53 -2.40
C GLY A 281 -8.32 23.31 -0.91
N VAL A 282 -8.22 22.07 -0.45
CA VAL A 282 -8.45 21.70 0.96
C VAL A 282 -7.27 22.17 1.82
N GLY A 283 -7.57 22.69 3.02
CA GLY A 283 -6.53 23.05 3.99
C GLY A 283 -5.93 24.45 3.86
N GLY A 284 -6.57 25.34 3.09
CA GLY A 284 -6.21 26.76 3.09
C GLY A 284 -6.19 27.31 4.51
N GLY A 285 -5.01 27.70 5.02
CA GLY A 285 -4.79 28.13 6.42
C GLY A 285 -3.84 27.29 7.26
N VAL A 286 -3.54 26.05 6.86
CA VAL A 286 -2.61 25.16 7.60
C VAL A 286 -1.20 25.74 7.74
N CYS A 287 -0.75 26.56 6.77
CA CYS A 287 0.54 27.27 6.86
C CYS A 287 0.66 28.15 8.12
N GLN A 288 -0.45 28.72 8.58
CA GLN A 288 -0.44 29.52 9.80
C GLN A 288 0.01 28.69 11.00
N ALA A 289 -0.51 27.47 11.13
CA ALA A 289 -0.10 26.52 12.15
C ALA A 289 1.35 26.07 11.99
N SER A 290 1.77 25.79 10.76
CA SER A 290 3.17 25.43 10.46
C SER A 290 4.15 26.52 10.87
N THR A 291 3.86 27.78 10.52
CA THR A 291 4.71 28.92 10.83
C THR A 291 4.77 29.17 12.34
N THR A 292 3.64 29.10 13.03
CA THR A 292 3.59 29.31 14.49
C THR A 292 4.36 28.22 15.23
N THR A 293 4.16 26.96 14.86
CA THR A 293 4.85 25.81 15.46
C THR A 293 6.34 25.87 15.21
N PHE A 294 6.75 26.16 13.97
CA PHE A 294 8.15 26.36 13.64
C PHE A 294 8.79 27.47 14.47
N ASN A 295 8.13 28.62 14.61
CA ASN A 295 8.67 29.72 15.39
C ASN A 295 8.80 29.36 16.88
N ALA A 296 7.88 28.57 17.44
CA ALA A 296 7.98 28.11 18.82
C ALA A 296 9.17 27.15 19.01
N LEU A 297 9.34 26.19 18.10
CA LEU A 297 10.45 25.23 18.13
C LEU A 297 11.81 25.90 17.89
N TYR A 298 11.87 26.83 16.94
CA TYR A 298 13.09 27.61 16.64
C TYR A 298 13.51 28.46 17.84
N LYS A 299 12.56 29.17 18.47
CA LYS A 299 12.83 29.96 19.69
C LYS A 299 13.21 29.10 20.90
N ALA A 300 12.78 27.83 20.93
CA ALA A 300 13.21 26.87 21.95
C ALA A 300 14.68 26.41 21.76
N GLY A 301 15.37 26.89 20.73
CA GLY A 301 16.77 26.55 20.43
C GLY A 301 16.94 25.17 19.80
N LEU A 302 15.87 24.60 19.21
CA LEU A 302 15.92 23.29 18.58
C LEU A 302 16.45 23.40 17.14
N PRO A 303 17.41 22.55 16.73
CA PRO A 303 18.03 22.62 15.40
C PRO A 303 17.02 22.29 14.29
N VAL A 304 16.90 23.21 13.33
CA VAL A 304 16.09 23.02 12.13
C VAL A 304 16.85 22.14 11.13
N THR A 305 16.25 21.04 10.70
CA THR A 305 16.87 20.08 9.77
C THR A 305 16.31 20.18 8.35
N GLU A 306 15.05 20.63 8.18
CA GLU A 306 14.46 20.87 6.86
C GLU A 306 13.49 22.07 6.92
N ARG A 307 13.47 22.89 5.86
CA ARG A 307 12.47 23.95 5.68
C ARG A 307 12.22 24.22 4.21
N ASN A 308 11.01 23.95 3.74
CA ASN A 308 10.59 24.24 2.37
C ASN A 308 9.59 25.41 2.28
N GLN A 309 9.62 26.09 1.14
CA GLN A 309 8.71 27.19 0.79
C GLN A 309 7.52 26.67 -0.05
N HIS A 310 6.48 27.50 -0.19
CA HIS A 310 5.22 27.13 -0.86
C HIS A 310 5.31 26.87 -2.37
N SER A 311 6.42 27.23 -3.02
CA SER A 311 6.60 27.15 -4.47
C SER A 311 7.22 25.83 -4.96
N SER A 312 7.62 24.92 -4.05
CA SER A 312 8.24 23.65 -4.46
C SER A 312 7.19 22.69 -5.07
N PRO A 313 7.50 21.95 -6.16
CA PRO A 313 6.56 21.05 -6.86
C PRO A 313 5.90 19.98 -5.98
N ARG A 314 6.49 19.69 -4.80
CA ARG A 314 5.93 18.84 -3.74
C ARG A 314 5.25 19.70 -2.67
N ALA A 315 4.18 20.40 -3.02
CA ALA A 315 3.56 21.49 -2.25
C ALA A 315 2.87 21.07 -0.92
N LEU A 316 3.64 20.45 0.00
CA LEU A 316 3.32 20.32 1.42
C LEU A 316 4.34 21.12 2.24
N LEU A 317 3.92 21.71 3.35
CA LEU A 317 4.76 22.46 4.28
C LEU A 317 5.74 21.53 5.02
N ARG A 318 6.84 21.15 4.37
CA ARG A 318 7.89 20.35 5.02
C ARG A 318 8.74 21.26 5.90
N ARG A 319 8.56 21.14 7.22
CA ARG A 319 9.44 21.71 8.23
C ARG A 319 9.82 20.59 9.19
N ARG A 320 11.11 20.31 9.26
CA ARG A 320 11.68 19.33 10.18
C ARG A 320 12.59 20.01 11.19
N VAL A 321 12.45 19.63 12.45
CA VAL A 321 13.25 20.14 13.55
C VAL A 321 13.73 18.95 14.36
N ARG A 322 15.04 18.75 14.43
CA ARG A 322 15.61 17.74 15.33
C ARG A 322 15.57 18.29 16.74
N THR A 323 15.16 17.48 17.69
CA THR A 323 15.05 17.92 19.06
C THR A 323 16.24 17.40 19.85
N GLY A 324 17.08 18.28 20.40
CA GLY A 324 18.13 17.88 21.35
C GLY A 324 17.58 17.53 22.74
N ARG A 325 16.30 17.84 22.97
CA ARG A 325 15.52 17.64 24.20
C ARG A 325 14.10 17.28 23.81
N ARG A 326 13.44 16.42 24.58
CA ARG A 326 12.02 16.09 24.38
C ARG A 326 11.17 17.37 24.40
N CYS A 327 10.23 17.53 23.48
CA CYS A 327 9.36 18.70 23.42
C CYS A 327 7.89 18.26 23.37
N VAL A 328 7.06 18.79 24.26
CA VAL A 328 5.60 18.69 24.17
C VAL A 328 5.08 19.96 23.53
N LEU A 329 4.42 19.83 22.38
CA LEU A 329 3.76 20.95 21.72
C LEU A 329 2.41 21.21 22.37
N ARG A 330 2.16 22.46 22.78
CA ARG A 330 0.81 22.94 23.11
C ARG A 330 0.40 24.00 22.12
N CYS A 331 -0.61 23.73 21.31
CA CYS A 331 -1.03 24.59 20.21
C CYS A 331 -2.52 24.88 20.32
N ALA A 332 -2.87 26.12 20.65
CA ALA A 332 -4.25 26.55 20.77
C ALA A 332 -4.59 27.57 19.68
N GLY A 333 -5.59 27.24 18.87
CA GLY A 333 -6.29 28.23 18.03
C GLY A 333 -7.48 28.77 18.79
N LEU A 334 -7.43 30.06 19.15
CA LEU A 334 -8.63 30.75 19.65
C LEU A 334 -9.47 31.13 18.43
N ALA A 335 -10.50 30.32 18.15
CA ALA A 335 -11.56 30.64 17.21
C ALA A 335 -12.84 30.89 18.01
N PHE A 336 -13.41 32.09 17.92
CA PHE A 336 -14.67 32.41 18.60
C PHE A 336 -15.86 31.85 17.81
N PRO A 337 -16.85 31.24 18.49
CA PRO A 337 -18.17 31.02 17.90
C PRO A 337 -18.79 32.40 17.58
N GLN A 338 -19.42 32.50 16.41
CA GLN A 338 -19.78 33.72 15.70
C GLN A 338 -20.39 34.87 16.56
N ARG A 339 -20.03 36.12 16.21
CA ARG A 339 -20.91 37.33 16.09
C ARG A 339 -20.06 38.61 16.00
N HIS A 340 -19.58 38.99 14.81
CA HIS A 340 -19.61 40.37 14.26
C HIS A 340 -18.68 40.54 13.05
N PRO A 341 -19.09 41.23 11.96
CA PRO A 341 -18.38 41.12 10.67
C PRO A 341 -17.30 42.18 10.40
N ARG A 342 -17.05 43.18 11.27
CA ARG A 342 -16.26 44.36 10.83
C ARG A 342 -15.19 44.92 11.78
N THR A 343 -14.90 44.32 12.92
CA THR A 343 -13.78 44.76 13.78
C THR A 343 -13.28 43.61 14.67
N ASP A 344 -12.42 42.70 14.20
CA ASP A 344 -11.82 41.73 15.13
C ASP A 344 -10.38 41.30 14.80
N SER A 345 -9.44 42.01 15.42
CA SER A 345 -7.97 41.86 15.33
C SER A 345 -7.41 40.77 16.26
N ARG A 346 -8.26 39.91 16.85
CA ARG A 346 -7.88 39.02 17.97
C ARG A 346 -7.72 37.54 17.65
N ALA A 347 -8.10 37.05 16.46
CA ALA A 347 -7.89 35.66 16.09
C ALA A 347 -6.39 35.33 16.03
N ARG A 348 -5.94 34.44 16.91
CA ARG A 348 -4.52 34.13 17.13
C ARG A 348 -4.30 32.65 17.33
N LEU A 349 -3.15 32.18 16.82
CA LEU A 349 -2.62 30.86 17.08
C LEU A 349 -1.44 31.02 18.02
N GLU A 350 -1.44 30.31 19.13
CA GLU A 350 -0.28 30.22 20.01
C GLU A 350 0.20 28.77 20.05
N CYS A 351 1.51 28.57 19.88
CA CYS A 351 2.17 27.29 20.11
C CYS A 351 3.29 27.46 21.13
N ARG A 352 3.38 26.52 22.06
CA ARG A 352 4.42 26.42 23.09
C ARG A 352 5.17 25.10 22.94
N CYS A 353 6.48 25.14 23.14
CA CYS A 353 7.28 23.94 23.34
C CYS A 353 7.56 23.79 24.84
N GLU A 354 7.15 22.68 25.43
CA GLU A 354 7.33 22.38 26.86
C GLU A 354 8.30 21.21 27.07
N HIS A 355 9.09 21.26 28.14
CA HIS A 355 10.07 20.23 28.51
C HIS A 355 9.98 19.85 29.98
N ASP A 356 10.37 18.63 30.30
CA ASP A 356 10.41 18.11 31.67
C ASP A 356 11.55 18.76 32.49
N ARG A 357 11.22 19.26 33.68
CA ARG A 357 12.14 19.82 34.68
C ARG A 357 13.35 18.92 35.00
N ALA A 358 13.16 17.59 35.01
CA ALA A 358 14.23 16.66 35.36
C ALA A 358 15.39 16.64 34.35
N GLY A 359 15.11 16.90 33.05
CA GLY A 359 16.11 16.94 31.99
C GLY A 359 17.02 18.18 32.03
N VAL A 360 16.57 19.27 32.65
CA VAL A 360 17.31 20.54 32.69
C VAL A 360 18.51 20.49 33.63
N ARG A 361 18.46 19.71 34.71
CA ARG A 361 19.58 19.61 35.68
C ARG A 361 20.74 18.76 35.17
N HIS A 362 20.49 17.76 34.35
CA HIS A 362 21.55 16.84 33.91
C HIS A 362 22.46 17.43 32.81
N GLN A 363 21.93 18.31 31.95
CA GLN A 363 22.70 18.88 30.83
C GLN A 363 23.43 20.19 31.15
N ARG A 364 23.03 20.95 32.18
CA ARG A 364 23.85 22.10 32.62
C ARG A 364 25.22 21.67 33.15
N ARG A 365 25.37 20.41 33.57
CA ARG A 365 26.68 19.82 33.94
C ARG A 365 27.54 19.43 32.74
N THR A 366 26.96 19.04 31.61
CA THR A 366 27.73 18.59 30.43
C THR A 366 28.04 19.71 29.44
N GLN A 367 27.21 20.75 29.33
CA GLN A 367 27.53 21.92 28.48
C GLN A 367 28.57 22.88 29.10
N GLY A 368 28.94 22.71 30.36
CA GLY A 368 30.00 23.49 31.03
C GLY A 368 31.44 23.05 30.71
N GLN A 369 31.64 21.98 29.93
CA GLN A 369 32.98 21.42 29.68
C GLN A 369 33.45 21.44 28.21
N HIS A 370 32.66 21.96 27.27
CA HIS A 370 33.05 22.01 25.84
C HIS A 370 32.79 23.36 25.17
N PHE A 371 33.39 24.42 25.71
CA PHE A 371 33.48 25.70 25.02
C PHE A 371 34.88 26.32 25.18
N GLN A 372 35.91 25.60 24.71
CA GLN A 372 37.19 26.19 24.33
C GLN A 372 37.80 25.37 23.17
N ASP A 373 37.35 25.64 21.94
CA ASP A 373 38.21 25.50 20.75
C ASP A 373 37.70 26.41 19.61
N PRO A 374 38.37 27.53 19.29
CA PRO A 374 37.95 28.45 18.26
C PRO A 374 38.62 28.12 16.91
N ARG A 375 38.43 26.92 16.35
CA ARG A 375 38.80 26.62 14.95
C ARG A 375 37.90 25.55 14.31
N ALA A 376 36.76 25.98 13.79
CA ALA A 376 36.04 25.22 12.74
C ALA A 376 35.17 26.17 11.91
N VAL A 377 35.82 27.03 11.13
CA VAL A 377 35.20 27.77 10.02
C VAL A 377 35.61 27.07 8.73
N HIS A 378 34.64 26.92 7.81
CA HIS A 378 34.73 26.43 6.42
C HIS A 378 34.64 24.92 6.17
N HIS A 379 33.49 24.46 5.66
CA HIS A 379 33.26 24.27 4.21
C HIS A 379 31.94 23.51 3.97
N ALA A 380 30.87 24.22 3.60
CA ALA A 380 29.75 23.63 2.87
C ALA A 380 29.82 24.15 1.44
N ARG A 381 30.48 23.38 0.56
CA ARG A 381 30.44 23.61 -0.89
C ARG A 381 29.05 23.21 -1.39
N ALA A 382 28.34 24.19 -1.94
CA ALA A 382 27.18 23.97 -2.77
C ALA A 382 27.61 23.31 -4.08
N THR A 383 27.00 22.17 -4.41
CA THR A 383 26.99 21.63 -5.78
C THR A 383 25.54 21.61 -6.25
N THR A 384 25.21 22.61 -7.06
CA THR A 384 24.02 22.69 -7.91
C THR A 384 24.17 21.76 -9.11
N SER A 385 23.16 20.94 -9.41
CA SER A 385 22.85 20.44 -10.76
C SER A 385 21.43 19.86 -10.79
N VAL A 386 20.57 20.52 -11.59
CA VAL A 386 19.29 20.13 -12.24
C VAL A 386 18.20 19.44 -11.41
#